data_AF-A0A7U2F6G8-F1
#
_entry.id   AF-A0A7U2F6G8-F1
#
_cell.length_a   1.000
_cell.length_b   1.000
_cell.length_c   1.000
_cell.angle_alpha   90.00
_cell.angle_beta   90.00
_cell.angle_gamma   90.00
#
_symmetry.space_group_name_H-M   'P 1'
#
loop_
_entity.id
_entity.type
_entity.pdbx_description
1 polymer ?
#
loop_
_entity_poly.entity_id
_entity_poly.type
_entity_poly.pdbx_seq_one_letter_code
_entity_poly.pdbx_strand_id
1 'polypeptide(L)'
;MVTNANALSIQVPQPGSTQAGGRVRFDIADAHGQRDSMDQKALIKDLCSALSSTCPDCLGFLQADEHRFELYPREHTSSVSHLGTVSLEQLLSSTYTLTRHKRYSLALTLASSYLQLSATPWLNSHLRKKSIVFLEDPTEPGSARLDQPYICQDVLSTADMSATDTLSCLGIRLLELCFGVPIEATKLRKQFPPCDAALAPMLDYTAAIQWSRSVAEEAGPEFAEAVEWCLHTKALSETSWRTDLWKHVIVPLEACQVSQKPISV
;
A
#
# COMPACT_ATOMS: atom_id res chain seq x y z
N MET A 1 16.59 12.01 31.92
CA MET A 1 17.67 11.30 31.19
C MET A 1 17.03 10.68 29.95
N VAL A 2 17.55 11.07 28.80
CA VAL A 2 16.99 10.82 27.46
C VAL A 2 17.22 9.37 27.07
N THR A 3 16.16 8.63 26.74
CA THR A 3 16.25 7.30 26.12
C THR A 3 16.21 7.47 24.60
N ASN A 4 17.33 7.13 23.97
CA ASN A 4 17.52 7.09 22.51
C ASN A 4 16.46 6.22 21.83
N ALA A 5 15.75 6.81 20.88
CA ALA A 5 14.99 6.07 19.87
C ALA A 5 15.96 5.67 18.76
N ASN A 6 16.20 4.37 18.60
CA ASN A 6 16.91 3.83 17.43
C ASN A 6 16.02 4.06 16.19
N ALA A 7 16.37 5.06 15.39
CA ALA A 7 15.79 5.26 14.07
C ALA A 7 16.28 4.15 13.13
N LEU A 8 15.38 3.24 12.74
CA LEU A 8 15.65 2.26 11.70
C LEU A 8 15.54 2.96 10.34
N SER A 9 16.68 3.19 9.70
CA SER A 9 16.80 3.72 8.35
C SER A 9 16.38 2.67 7.33
N ILE A 10 15.20 2.85 6.72
CA ILE A 10 14.72 2.02 5.61
C ILE A 10 14.74 2.89 4.34
N GLN A 11 15.54 2.50 3.35
CA GLN A 11 15.59 3.14 2.04
C GLN A 11 14.55 2.51 1.11
N VAL A 12 13.69 3.35 0.52
CA VAL A 12 12.70 2.89 -0.47
C VAL A 12 12.89 3.63 -1.80
N PRO A 13 12.86 2.95 -2.96
CA PRO A 13 13.06 3.59 -4.26
C PRO A 13 11.91 4.54 -4.62
N GLN A 14 12.23 5.69 -5.21
CA GLN A 14 11.26 6.56 -5.88
C GLN A 14 11.42 6.53 -7.41
N PRO A 15 10.32 6.59 -8.19
CA PRO A 15 10.39 6.80 -9.63
C PRO A 15 10.77 8.26 -9.95
N GLY A 16 11.68 8.43 -10.90
CA GLY A 16 12.13 9.74 -11.37
C GLY A 16 11.03 10.48 -12.12
N SER A 17 11.08 11.81 -12.05
CA SER A 17 10.26 12.72 -12.85
C SER A 17 10.35 12.35 -14.33
N THR A 18 9.22 11.98 -14.91
CA THR A 18 9.14 11.61 -16.32
C THR A 18 9.13 12.89 -17.15
N GLN A 19 10.29 13.35 -17.62
CA GLN A 19 10.33 14.01 -18.92
C GLN A 19 10.33 12.91 -19.99
N ALA A 20 9.26 12.92 -20.79
CA ALA A 20 9.07 12.23 -22.06
C ALA A 20 9.63 10.79 -22.18
N GLY A 21 8.73 9.81 -22.07
CA GLY A 21 8.84 8.57 -22.86
C GLY A 21 9.96 7.61 -22.49
N GLY A 22 10.14 7.29 -21.21
CA GLY A 22 10.91 6.11 -20.82
C GLY A 22 10.13 4.83 -21.09
N ARG A 23 10.16 4.32 -22.34
CA ARG A 23 9.80 2.92 -22.60
C ARG A 23 10.75 2.05 -21.79
N VAL A 24 10.24 1.31 -20.80
CA VAL A 24 10.95 0.17 -20.24
C VAL A 24 11.03 -0.87 -21.35
N ARG A 25 12.16 -0.91 -22.04
CA ARG A 25 12.47 -1.93 -23.03
C ARG A 25 13.16 -3.05 -22.27
N PHE A 26 12.49 -4.19 -22.14
CA PHE A 26 13.17 -5.44 -21.89
C PHE A 26 13.86 -5.79 -23.21
N ASP A 27 15.13 -5.44 -23.34
CA ASP A 27 15.93 -5.95 -24.46
C ASP A 27 16.14 -7.44 -24.23
N ILE A 28 15.28 -8.24 -24.86
CA ILE A 28 15.60 -9.62 -25.20
C ILE A 28 16.59 -9.50 -26.36
N ALA A 29 17.86 -9.31 -26.02
CA ALA A 29 18.92 -9.27 -27.02
C ALA A 29 19.25 -10.71 -27.44
N ASP A 30 18.56 -11.18 -28.49
CA ASP A 30 19.16 -12.15 -29.39
C ASP A 30 20.21 -11.42 -30.23
N ALA A 31 21.50 -11.58 -29.89
CA ALA A 31 22.60 -11.75 -30.85
C ALA A 31 23.98 -11.65 -30.18
N HIS A 32 24.71 -12.77 -30.26
CA HIS A 32 26.07 -12.86 -30.76
C HIS A 32 26.84 -11.54 -30.97
N GLY A 33 27.86 -11.32 -30.12
CA GLY A 33 29.06 -10.57 -30.52
C GLY A 33 29.50 -9.44 -29.59
N GLN A 34 30.02 -9.77 -28.41
CA GLN A 34 31.26 -9.19 -27.86
C GLN A 34 31.65 -9.96 -26.59
N ARG A 35 32.40 -11.05 -26.82
CA ARG A 35 33.16 -11.77 -25.79
C ARG A 35 34.44 -10.98 -25.57
N ASP A 36 34.58 -10.40 -24.38
CA ASP A 36 35.85 -10.12 -23.66
C ASP A 36 35.71 -8.89 -22.74
N SER A 37 34.94 -9.07 -21.65
CA SER A 37 35.05 -8.38 -20.34
C SER A 37 33.75 -8.60 -19.52
N MET A 38 33.18 -9.81 -19.54
CA MET A 38 31.79 -10.04 -19.08
C MET A 38 31.63 -11.18 -18.07
N ASP A 39 32.74 -11.72 -17.55
CA ASP A 39 32.75 -13.00 -16.84
C ASP A 39 33.18 -12.93 -15.35
N GLN A 40 33.17 -11.74 -14.75
CA GLN A 40 33.56 -11.56 -13.34
C GLN A 40 32.51 -10.80 -12.51
N LYS A 41 31.22 -11.01 -12.80
CA LYS A 41 30.17 -10.61 -11.85
C LYS A 41 29.93 -11.77 -10.89
N ALA A 42 29.97 -11.50 -9.60
CA ALA A 42 29.79 -12.52 -8.57
C ALA A 42 28.30 -12.83 -8.34
N LEU A 43 27.99 -14.10 -8.08
CA LEU A 43 26.67 -14.49 -7.56
C LEU A 43 26.51 -13.91 -6.16
N ILE A 44 25.45 -13.14 -5.95
CA ILE A 44 25.10 -12.57 -4.66
C ILE A 44 24.46 -13.67 -3.81
N LYS A 45 25.19 -14.09 -2.77
CA LYS A 45 24.71 -15.09 -1.80
C LYS A 45 23.88 -14.48 -0.67
N ASP A 46 24.22 -13.26 -0.28
CA ASP A 46 23.54 -12.49 0.76
C ASP A 46 23.30 -11.06 0.27
N LEU A 47 22.03 -10.72 0.06
CA LEU A 47 21.66 -9.43 -0.52
C LEU A 47 21.96 -8.27 0.43
N CYS A 48 21.77 -8.45 1.74
CA CYS A 48 22.04 -7.42 2.74
C CYS A 48 23.52 -7.04 2.77
N SER A 49 24.42 -8.03 2.71
CA SER A 49 25.87 -7.83 2.66
C SER A 49 26.31 -7.21 1.35
N ALA A 50 25.67 -7.58 0.23
CA ALA A 50 25.93 -6.92 -1.05
C ALA A 50 25.50 -5.45 -1.00
N LEU A 51 24.28 -5.15 -0.52
CA LEU A 51 23.74 -3.79 -0.43
C LEU A 51 24.48 -2.89 0.58
N SER A 52 25.12 -3.47 1.60
CA SER A 52 25.95 -2.70 2.54
C SER A 52 27.33 -2.33 1.96
N SER A 53 27.72 -2.92 0.83
CA SER A 53 28.97 -2.58 0.14
C SER A 53 28.81 -1.32 -0.72
N THR A 54 29.81 -0.44 -0.68
CA THR A 54 29.88 0.72 -1.57
C THR A 54 30.55 0.32 -2.90
N CYS A 55 29.80 -0.37 -3.76
CA CYS A 55 30.20 -0.58 -5.16
C CYS A 55 29.53 0.50 -6.03
N PRO A 56 30.26 1.25 -6.86
CA PRO A 56 29.66 2.27 -7.72
C PRO A 56 29.02 1.71 -9.00
N ASP A 57 29.38 0.49 -9.43
CA ASP A 57 28.98 -0.04 -10.75
C ASP A 57 27.94 -1.16 -10.66
N CYS A 58 28.35 -2.37 -10.29
CA CYS A 58 27.50 -3.55 -10.24
C CYS A 58 27.83 -4.36 -8.98
N LEU A 59 26.79 -4.67 -8.19
CA LEU A 59 26.92 -5.44 -6.96
C LEU A 59 27.08 -6.95 -7.21
N GLY A 60 26.81 -7.40 -8.44
CA GLY A 60 26.76 -8.80 -8.83
C GLY A 60 25.40 -9.17 -9.38
N PHE A 61 25.03 -10.45 -9.29
CA PHE A 61 23.74 -10.94 -9.79
C PHE A 61 23.03 -11.89 -8.82
N LEU A 62 21.70 -11.88 -8.86
CA LEU A 62 20.84 -12.91 -8.29
C LEU A 62 20.46 -13.90 -9.39
N GLN A 63 20.46 -15.19 -9.07
CA GLN A 63 19.99 -16.24 -9.96
C GLN A 63 18.66 -16.78 -9.43
N ALA A 64 17.62 -16.79 -10.27
CA ALA A 64 16.37 -17.48 -9.98
C ALA A 64 15.94 -18.28 -11.21
N ASP A 65 15.94 -19.61 -11.08
CA ASP A 65 15.71 -20.55 -12.18
C ASP A 65 16.62 -20.24 -13.39
N GLU A 66 16.03 -20.06 -14.57
CA GLU A 66 16.71 -19.72 -15.83
C GLU A 66 17.02 -18.21 -15.95
N HIS A 67 16.67 -17.39 -14.97
CA HIS A 67 16.81 -15.93 -15.03
C HIS A 67 17.97 -15.44 -14.16
N ARG A 68 18.75 -14.51 -14.73
CA ARG A 68 19.84 -13.79 -14.04
C ARG A 68 19.47 -12.32 -13.91
N PHE A 69 19.43 -11.83 -12.67
CA PHE A 69 19.12 -10.44 -12.33
C PHE A 69 20.38 -9.73 -11.85
N GLU A 70 20.91 -8.83 -12.65
CA GLU A 70 22.08 -8.05 -12.28
C GLU A 70 21.67 -6.84 -11.44
N LEU A 71 22.36 -6.62 -10.32
CA LEU A 71 22.08 -5.53 -9.41
C LEU A 71 23.04 -4.38 -9.64
N TYR A 72 22.49 -3.24 -10.05
CA TYR A 72 23.21 -1.99 -10.23
C TYR A 72 22.77 -1.02 -9.14
N PRO A 73 23.70 -0.49 -8.32
CA PRO A 73 23.40 0.64 -7.46
C PRO A 73 23.03 1.82 -8.36
N ARG A 74 21.85 2.37 -8.15
CA ARG A 74 21.45 3.63 -8.78
C ARG A 74 22.19 4.76 -8.06
N GLU A 75 22.70 5.75 -8.79
CA GLU A 75 23.15 7.02 -8.21
C GLU A 75 22.10 7.47 -7.19
N HIS A 76 22.55 7.72 -5.96
CA HIS A 76 21.68 7.96 -4.81
C HIS A 76 20.52 8.89 -5.20
N THR A 77 19.33 8.32 -5.39
CA THR A 77 18.11 9.13 -5.42
C THR A 77 18.10 9.84 -4.09
N SER A 78 18.06 11.18 -4.14
CA SER A 78 18.15 12.11 -3.01
C SER A 78 17.91 11.47 -1.64
N SER A 79 18.91 11.55 -0.78
CA SER A 79 18.87 11.08 0.61
C SER A 79 17.49 11.37 1.25
N VAL A 80 16.69 10.31 1.42
CA VAL A 80 15.38 10.31 2.13
C VAL A 80 15.57 10.61 3.62
N SER A 81 16.80 10.75 4.10
CA SER A 81 17.16 11.10 5.49
C SER A 81 16.53 12.40 5.99
N HIS A 82 15.95 13.22 5.11
CA HIS A 82 15.25 14.45 5.44
C HIS A 82 13.71 14.32 5.43
N LEU A 83 13.16 13.18 5.00
CA LEU A 83 11.71 12.98 4.94
C LEU A 83 11.20 12.34 6.24
N GLY A 84 10.14 12.94 6.78
CA GLY A 84 9.34 12.36 7.85
C GLY A 84 8.39 11.29 7.33
N THR A 85 7.70 10.64 8.26
CA THR A 85 6.64 9.68 7.94
C THR A 85 5.36 10.06 8.66
N VAL A 86 4.23 9.90 7.98
CA VAL A 86 2.90 10.03 8.54
C VAL A 86 2.10 8.78 8.22
N SER A 87 1.38 8.25 9.21
CA SER A 87 0.54 7.06 9.01
C SER A 87 -0.85 7.41 8.50
N LEU A 88 -1.54 6.43 7.91
CA LEU A 88 -2.96 6.58 7.55
C LEU A 88 -3.83 6.92 8.77
N GLU A 89 -3.48 6.39 9.95
CA GLU A 89 -4.15 6.74 11.21
C GLU A 89 -4.09 8.24 11.49
N GLN A 90 -2.91 8.83 11.37
CA GLN A 90 -2.71 10.26 11.57
C GLN A 90 -3.41 11.06 10.48
N LEU A 91 -3.36 10.62 9.22
CA LEU A 91 -4.02 11.30 8.11
C LEU A 91 -5.55 11.32 8.20
N LEU A 92 -6.15 10.27 8.78
CA LEU A 92 -7.59 10.21 9.05
C LEU A 92 -7.99 10.97 10.32
N SER A 93 -7.01 11.32 11.17
CA SER A 93 -7.25 12.14 12.35
C SER A 93 -7.43 13.62 11.97
N SER A 94 -7.99 14.42 12.88
CA SER A 94 -8.37 15.83 12.63
C SER A 94 -7.19 16.77 12.33
N THR A 95 -5.94 16.30 12.39
CA THR A 95 -4.76 17.10 12.08
C THR A 95 -4.54 17.30 10.58
N TYR A 96 -5.08 16.44 9.72
CA TYR A 96 -4.92 16.53 8.27
C TYR A 96 -6.27 16.68 7.57
N THR A 97 -6.31 17.52 6.53
CA THR A 97 -7.52 17.68 5.70
C THR A 97 -7.30 17.03 4.34
N LEU A 98 -7.79 15.81 4.18
CA LEU A 98 -7.75 15.11 2.91
C LEU A 98 -8.96 15.47 2.04
N THR A 99 -8.70 16.01 0.84
CA THR A 99 -9.77 16.22 -0.14
C THR A 99 -10.41 14.89 -0.53
N ARG A 100 -11.69 14.92 -0.90
CA ARG A 100 -12.43 13.74 -1.36
C ARG A 100 -11.68 12.99 -2.47
N HIS A 101 -11.17 13.71 -3.47
CA HIS A 101 -10.38 13.13 -4.55
C HIS A 101 -9.15 12.37 -4.04
N LYS A 102 -8.37 12.96 -3.12
CA LYS A 102 -7.20 12.30 -2.51
C LYS A 102 -7.61 11.04 -1.75
N ARG A 103 -8.70 11.09 -0.99
CA ARG A 103 -9.21 9.94 -0.24
C ARG A 103 -9.61 8.78 -1.16
N TYR A 104 -10.29 9.07 -2.26
CA TYR A 104 -10.81 8.02 -3.15
C TYR A 104 -9.71 7.45 -4.03
N SER A 105 -8.77 8.29 -4.46
CA SER A 105 -7.53 7.82 -5.09
C SER A 105 -6.78 6.85 -4.17
N LEU A 106 -6.66 7.20 -2.88
CA LEU A 106 -5.99 6.34 -1.92
C LEU A 106 -6.77 5.03 -1.68
N ALA A 107 -8.11 5.08 -1.68
CA ALA A 107 -8.96 3.89 -1.57
C ALA A 107 -8.69 2.91 -2.72
N LEU A 108 -8.63 3.41 -3.96
CA LEU A 108 -8.25 2.61 -5.12
C LEU A 108 -6.83 2.05 -5.01
N THR A 109 -5.86 2.87 -4.59
CA THR A 109 -4.46 2.42 -4.40
C THR A 109 -4.36 1.30 -3.36
N LEU A 110 -5.10 1.39 -2.24
CA LEU A 110 -5.10 0.35 -1.21
C LEU A 110 -5.77 -0.94 -1.70
N ALA A 111 -6.90 -0.85 -2.38
CA ALA A 111 -7.57 -2.02 -2.95
C ALA A 111 -6.69 -2.71 -4.01
N SER A 112 -6.03 -1.92 -4.86
CA SER A 112 -5.10 -2.45 -5.88
C SER A 112 -3.87 -3.10 -5.25
N SER A 113 -3.31 -2.47 -4.21
CA SER A 113 -2.21 -3.04 -3.43
C SER A 113 -2.62 -4.35 -2.77
N TYR A 114 -3.83 -4.43 -2.23
CA TYR A 114 -4.37 -5.66 -1.66
C TYR A 114 -4.45 -6.78 -2.72
N LEU A 115 -4.99 -6.49 -3.90
CA LEU A 115 -5.06 -7.47 -5.02
C LEU A 115 -3.68 -8.03 -5.38
N GLN A 116 -2.65 -7.19 -5.35
CA GLN A 116 -1.29 -7.55 -5.74
C GLN A 116 -0.52 -8.28 -4.62
N LEU A 117 -0.70 -7.87 -3.37
CA LEU A 117 0.15 -8.27 -2.24
C LEU A 117 -0.48 -9.30 -1.30
N SER A 118 -1.78 -9.59 -1.39
CA SER A 118 -2.45 -10.51 -0.44
C SER A 118 -1.92 -11.94 -0.46
N ALA A 119 -1.31 -12.38 -1.57
CA ALA A 119 -0.64 -13.68 -1.65
C ALA A 119 0.83 -13.65 -1.20
N THR A 120 1.28 -12.53 -0.61
CA THR A 120 2.63 -12.35 -0.12
C THR A 120 2.62 -12.18 1.41
N PRO A 121 3.72 -12.50 2.10
CA PRO A 121 3.85 -12.27 3.55
C PRO A 121 3.67 -10.80 3.97
N TRP A 122 3.76 -9.84 3.05
CA TRP A 122 3.62 -8.41 3.33
C TRP A 122 2.21 -8.00 3.76
N LEU A 123 1.20 -8.82 3.42
CA LEU A 123 -0.21 -8.50 3.67
C LEU A 123 -0.97 -9.68 4.28
N ASN A 124 -0.25 -10.64 4.85
CA ASN A 124 -0.81 -11.86 5.45
C ASN A 124 -1.52 -11.64 6.80
N SER A 125 -1.71 -10.39 7.21
CA SER A 125 -2.29 -10.04 8.51
C SER A 125 -3.15 -8.78 8.39
N HIS A 126 -3.79 -8.38 9.49
CA HIS A 126 -4.67 -7.22 9.51
C HIS A 126 -3.97 -5.96 8.97
N LEU A 127 -4.49 -5.37 7.90
CA LEU A 127 -4.01 -4.09 7.36
C LEU A 127 -4.33 -2.96 8.33
N ARG A 128 -3.40 -2.69 9.25
CA ARG A 128 -3.55 -1.68 10.29
C ARG A 128 -3.33 -0.30 9.70
N LYS A 129 -4.14 0.67 10.10
CA LYS A 129 -4.01 2.08 9.69
C LYS A 129 -2.61 2.62 10.00
N LYS A 130 -2.03 2.21 11.14
CA LYS A 130 -0.66 2.57 11.54
C LYS A 130 0.46 1.93 10.70
N SER A 131 0.20 0.82 10.02
CA SER A 131 1.20 0.16 9.17
C SER A 131 1.22 0.72 7.75
N ILE A 132 0.21 1.50 7.35
CA ILE A 132 0.23 2.24 6.09
C ILE A 132 0.86 3.61 6.36
N VAL A 133 2.02 3.87 5.76
CA VAL A 133 2.80 5.09 5.99
C VAL A 133 3.08 5.82 4.68
N PHE A 134 3.19 7.14 4.77
CA PHE A 134 3.46 8.04 3.66
C PHE A 134 4.68 8.87 4.01
N LEU A 135 5.50 9.15 3.01
CA LEU A 135 6.61 10.08 3.17
C LEU A 135 6.08 11.51 3.15
N GLU A 136 6.57 12.33 4.06
CA GLU A 136 6.18 13.72 4.25
C GLU A 136 7.43 14.59 4.43
N ASP A 137 7.41 15.81 3.92
CA ASP A 137 8.44 16.79 4.26
C ASP A 137 8.19 17.30 5.69
N PRO A 138 9.14 17.11 6.63
CA PRO A 138 8.96 17.53 8.02
C PRO A 138 8.84 19.05 8.17
N THR A 139 9.21 19.83 7.15
CA THR A 139 9.09 21.29 7.14
C THR A 139 7.74 21.78 6.59
N GLU A 140 6.99 20.93 5.88
CA GLU A 140 5.70 21.27 5.27
C GLU A 140 4.61 20.24 5.67
N PRO A 141 3.91 20.46 6.80
CA PRO A 141 2.82 19.59 7.23
C PRO A 141 1.71 19.49 6.16
N GLY A 142 1.34 18.27 5.78
CA GLY A 142 0.35 17.99 4.73
C GLY A 142 0.94 17.77 3.34
N SER A 143 2.27 17.82 3.20
CA SER A 143 3.01 17.47 1.97
C SER A 143 3.09 15.96 1.69
N ALA A 144 2.42 15.14 2.52
CA ALA A 144 2.41 13.69 2.43
C ALA A 144 2.11 13.19 1.00
N ARG A 145 2.98 12.31 0.49
CA ARG A 145 2.89 11.72 -0.85
C ARG A 145 1.90 10.57 -0.88
N LEU A 146 0.61 10.90 -0.99
CA LEU A 146 -0.50 9.94 -0.90
C LEU A 146 -0.53 8.91 -2.04
N ASP A 147 0.11 9.23 -3.16
CA ASP A 147 0.12 8.38 -4.36
C ASP A 147 1.03 7.14 -4.18
N GLN A 148 1.89 7.15 -3.15
CA GLN A 148 2.90 6.13 -2.89
C GLN A 148 2.87 5.73 -1.41
N PRO A 149 1.82 5.02 -0.96
CA PRO A 149 1.80 4.43 0.37
C PRO A 149 2.86 3.33 0.49
N TYR A 150 3.44 3.22 1.67
CA TYR A 150 4.33 2.14 2.07
C TYR A 150 3.68 1.30 3.16
N ILE A 151 4.03 0.02 3.21
CA ILE A 151 3.60 -0.89 4.28
C ILE A 151 4.78 -1.11 5.21
N CYS A 152 4.59 -0.76 6.49
CA CYS A 152 5.55 -1.00 7.57
C CYS A 152 4.96 -2.05 8.51
N GLN A 153 5.41 -3.30 8.35
CA GLN A 153 4.92 -4.43 9.10
C GLN A 153 6.05 -5.42 9.42
N ASP A 154 5.96 -6.05 10.58
CA ASP A 154 6.75 -7.23 10.90
C ASP A 154 6.26 -8.43 10.09
N VAL A 155 7.07 -8.85 9.12
CA VAL A 155 6.79 -9.96 8.19
C VAL A 155 6.84 -11.32 8.88
N LEU A 156 7.50 -11.40 10.04
CA LEU A 156 7.61 -12.64 10.84
C LEU A 156 6.40 -12.85 11.76
N SER A 157 5.59 -11.81 11.97
CA SER A 157 4.38 -11.88 12.76
C SER A 157 3.24 -12.50 11.95
N THR A 158 3.19 -13.84 11.89
CA THR A 158 2.10 -14.59 11.28
C THR A 158 0.88 -14.61 12.20
N ALA A 159 -0.02 -13.64 12.04
CA ALA A 159 -1.39 -13.80 12.51
C ALA A 159 -2.17 -14.48 11.40
N ASP A 160 -2.52 -15.76 11.56
CA ASP A 160 -3.34 -16.50 10.59
C ASP A 160 -4.75 -15.88 10.55
N MET A 161 -4.93 -14.90 9.67
CA MET A 161 -6.23 -14.30 9.40
C MET A 161 -6.87 -15.01 8.21
N SER A 162 -8.19 -15.22 8.29
CA SER A 162 -8.91 -15.72 7.12
C SER A 162 -8.91 -14.67 6.00
N ALA A 163 -8.98 -15.11 4.75
CA ALA A 163 -9.11 -14.21 3.60
C ALA A 163 -10.33 -13.27 3.75
N THR A 164 -11.41 -13.76 4.36
CA THR A 164 -12.62 -12.99 4.64
C THR A 164 -12.41 -11.88 5.68
N ASP A 165 -11.61 -12.12 6.71
CA ASP A 165 -11.29 -11.09 7.71
C ASP A 165 -10.44 -9.99 7.08
N THR A 166 -9.47 -10.36 6.24
CA THR A 166 -8.61 -9.39 5.55
C THR A 166 -9.41 -8.54 4.55
N LEU A 167 -10.40 -9.12 3.85
CA LEU A 167 -11.36 -8.36 3.02
C LEU A 167 -12.24 -7.43 3.85
N SER A 168 -12.74 -7.90 4.99
CA SER A 168 -13.54 -7.07 5.89
C SER A 168 -12.72 -5.87 6.38
N CYS A 169 -11.44 -6.08 6.70
CA CYS A 169 -10.50 -5.01 7.04
C CYS A 169 -10.34 -4.02 5.89
N LEU A 170 -10.20 -4.50 4.64
CA LEU A 170 -10.16 -3.63 3.47
C LEU A 170 -11.45 -2.81 3.36
N GLY A 171 -12.63 -3.42 3.49
CA GLY A 171 -13.92 -2.73 3.48
C GLY A 171 -14.01 -1.61 4.52
N ILE A 172 -13.49 -1.85 5.73
CA ILE A 172 -13.40 -0.82 6.78
C ILE A 172 -12.45 0.32 6.36
N ARG A 173 -11.29 0.04 5.77
CA ARG A 173 -10.38 1.10 5.28
C ARG A 173 -11.02 1.91 4.15
N LEU A 174 -11.74 1.26 3.24
CA LEU A 174 -12.50 1.94 2.19
C LEU A 174 -13.58 2.86 2.78
N LEU A 175 -14.28 2.42 3.82
CA LEU A 175 -15.24 3.27 4.56
C LEU A 175 -14.58 4.48 5.21
N GLU A 176 -13.49 4.26 5.93
CA GLU A 176 -12.77 5.35 6.59
C GLU A 176 -12.26 6.38 5.58
N LEU A 177 -11.80 5.94 4.41
CA LEU A 177 -11.42 6.83 3.32
C LEU A 177 -12.63 7.49 2.66
N CYS A 178 -13.74 6.77 2.47
CA CYS A 178 -15.00 7.30 1.93
C CYS A 178 -15.50 8.52 2.70
N PHE A 179 -15.38 8.51 4.04
CA PHE A 179 -15.82 9.61 4.91
C PHE A 179 -14.69 10.47 5.50
N GLY A 180 -13.44 10.01 5.41
CA GLY A 180 -12.25 10.75 5.88
C GLY A 180 -12.13 10.75 7.40
N VAL A 181 -12.69 9.73 8.06
CA VAL A 181 -12.80 9.64 9.52
C VAL A 181 -12.55 8.19 9.92
N PRO A 182 -11.77 7.91 10.98
CA PRO A 182 -11.53 6.55 11.45
C PRO A 182 -12.81 5.97 12.06
N ILE A 183 -12.99 4.65 11.95
CA ILE A 183 -14.24 4.00 12.38
C ILE A 183 -14.53 4.23 13.87
N GLU A 184 -13.49 4.30 14.70
CA GLU A 184 -13.57 4.51 16.14
C GLU A 184 -14.09 5.91 16.51
N ALA A 185 -13.98 6.89 15.61
CA ALA A 185 -14.50 8.23 15.83
C ALA A 185 -16.00 8.35 15.50
N THR A 186 -16.60 7.36 14.82
CA THR A 186 -18.00 7.40 14.40
C THR A 186 -18.98 7.27 15.57
N LYS A 187 -20.18 7.85 15.42
CA LYS A 187 -21.27 7.70 16.40
C LYS A 187 -21.74 6.25 16.50
N LEU A 188 -21.64 5.48 15.42
CA LEU A 188 -22.02 4.06 15.39
C LEU A 188 -21.11 3.24 16.29
N ARG A 189 -19.79 3.45 16.20
CA ARG A 189 -18.84 2.72 17.04
C ARG A 189 -18.85 3.15 18.51
N LYS A 190 -19.14 4.44 18.76
CA LYS A 190 -19.25 5.03 20.12
C LYS A 190 -20.48 4.57 20.91
N GLN A 191 -21.46 3.93 20.28
CA GLN A 191 -22.61 3.33 20.98
C GLN A 191 -22.22 2.08 21.76
N PHE A 192 -21.10 1.43 21.40
CA PHE A 192 -20.60 0.28 22.11
C PHE A 192 -19.67 0.70 23.24
N PRO A 193 -19.70 0.00 24.39
CA PRO A 193 -18.84 0.32 25.52
C PRO A 193 -17.34 0.19 25.16
N PRO A 194 -16.45 0.86 25.90
CA PRO A 194 -15.01 0.55 25.87
C PRO A 194 -14.84 -0.94 26.14
N CYS A 195 -14.14 -1.63 25.27
CA CYS A 195 -14.05 -3.08 25.29
C CYS A 195 -12.60 -3.52 25.13
N ASP A 196 -12.28 -4.71 25.64
CA ASP A 196 -10.95 -5.30 25.50
C ASP A 196 -10.54 -5.41 24.02
N ALA A 197 -9.23 -5.36 23.78
CA ALA A 197 -8.66 -5.39 22.44
C ALA A 197 -9.10 -6.60 21.59
N ALA A 198 -9.51 -7.70 22.22
CA ALA A 198 -10.00 -8.90 21.55
C ALA A 198 -11.38 -8.74 20.90
N LEU A 199 -12.25 -7.90 21.47
CA LEU A 199 -13.62 -7.70 20.99
C LEU A 199 -13.74 -6.48 20.06
N ALA A 200 -12.74 -5.59 20.05
CA ALA A 200 -12.75 -4.40 19.21
C ALA A 200 -12.99 -4.69 17.71
N PRO A 201 -12.35 -5.69 17.06
CA PRO A 201 -12.56 -5.97 15.63
C PRO A 201 -14.01 -6.33 15.29
N MET A 202 -14.69 -7.08 16.17
CA MET A 202 -16.08 -7.48 15.96
C MET A 202 -17.03 -6.28 16.08
N LEU A 203 -16.78 -5.38 17.04
CA LEU A 203 -17.54 -4.15 17.20
C LEU A 203 -17.32 -3.19 16.03
N ASP A 204 -16.07 -3.08 15.55
CA ASP A 204 -15.72 -2.30 14.37
C ASP A 204 -16.43 -2.83 13.13
N TYR A 205 -16.40 -4.15 12.91
CA TYR A 205 -17.14 -4.78 11.81
C TYR A 205 -18.65 -4.51 11.90
N THR A 206 -19.25 -4.63 13.09
CA THR A 206 -20.69 -4.37 13.28
C THR A 206 -21.03 -2.90 12.97
N ALA A 207 -20.20 -1.96 13.43
CA ALA A 207 -20.35 -0.54 13.11
C ALA A 207 -20.18 -0.29 11.60
N ALA A 208 -19.24 -0.99 10.95
CA ALA A 208 -18.98 -0.86 9.51
C ALA A 208 -20.19 -1.27 8.66
N ILE A 209 -20.83 -2.40 8.99
CA ILE A 209 -22.04 -2.89 8.30
C ILE A 209 -23.21 -1.88 8.41
N GLN A 210 -23.30 -1.17 9.53
CA GLN A 210 -24.31 -0.11 9.67
C GLN A 210 -23.92 1.14 8.89
N TRP A 211 -22.63 1.48 8.88
CA TRP A 211 -22.11 2.69 8.24
C TRP A 211 -22.11 2.61 6.72
N SER A 212 -21.92 1.42 6.15
CA SER A 212 -21.89 1.18 4.71
C SER A 212 -23.14 1.64 3.97
N ARG A 213 -24.29 1.66 4.66
CA ARG A 213 -25.57 2.14 4.12
C ARG A 213 -25.56 3.61 3.69
N SER A 214 -24.66 4.42 4.25
CA SER A 214 -24.53 5.83 3.91
C SER A 214 -23.52 6.09 2.78
N VAL A 215 -22.81 5.06 2.30
CA VAL A 215 -21.75 5.23 1.28
C VAL A 215 -22.32 5.68 -0.06
N ALA A 216 -23.51 5.23 -0.43
CA ALA A 216 -24.12 5.62 -1.70
C ALA A 216 -24.41 7.13 -1.76
N GLU A 217 -24.86 7.71 -0.64
CA GLU A 217 -25.12 9.14 -0.51
C GLU A 217 -23.83 9.97 -0.50
N GLU A 218 -22.78 9.46 0.15
CA GLU A 218 -21.48 10.12 0.17
C GLU A 218 -20.77 9.96 -1.18
N ALA A 219 -20.43 8.75 -1.60
CA ALA A 219 -19.48 8.44 -2.66
C ALA A 219 -20.10 7.98 -3.99
N GLY A 220 -21.40 7.69 -4.03
CA GLY A 220 -22.08 7.11 -5.19
C GLY A 220 -22.22 5.58 -5.12
N PRO A 221 -23.06 5.00 -5.99
CA PRO A 221 -23.41 3.58 -5.93
C PRO A 221 -22.21 2.66 -6.23
N GLU A 222 -21.27 3.07 -7.08
CA GLU A 222 -20.10 2.27 -7.45
C GLU A 222 -19.18 2.04 -6.23
N PHE A 223 -18.91 3.09 -5.47
CA PHE A 223 -18.12 2.98 -4.25
C PHE A 223 -18.86 2.17 -3.18
N ALA A 224 -20.18 2.35 -3.08
CA ALA A 224 -21.02 1.61 -2.13
C ALA A 224 -20.99 0.11 -2.42
N GLU A 225 -21.12 -0.30 -3.69
CA GLU A 225 -21.04 -1.70 -4.10
C GLU A 225 -19.69 -2.32 -3.71
N ALA A 226 -18.58 -1.62 -3.94
CA ALA A 226 -17.24 -2.08 -3.57
C ALA A 226 -17.11 -2.32 -2.06
N VAL A 227 -17.58 -1.37 -1.23
CA VAL A 227 -17.56 -1.50 0.24
C VAL A 227 -18.44 -2.67 0.69
N GLU A 228 -19.67 -2.75 0.18
CA GLU A 228 -20.62 -3.80 0.53
C GLU A 228 -20.08 -5.20 0.20
N TRP A 229 -19.46 -5.34 -0.97
CA TRP A 229 -18.84 -6.60 -1.39
C TRP A 229 -17.71 -7.01 -0.44
N CYS A 230 -16.82 -6.09 -0.07
CA CYS A 230 -15.73 -6.37 0.88
C CYS A 230 -16.24 -6.82 2.25
N LEU A 231 -17.33 -6.23 2.74
CA LEU A 231 -17.88 -6.53 4.07
C LEU A 231 -18.73 -7.80 4.11
N HIS A 232 -19.45 -8.13 3.03
CA HIS A 232 -20.40 -9.25 3.04
C HIS A 232 -19.88 -10.54 2.40
N THR A 233 -18.71 -10.52 1.77
CA THR A 233 -18.12 -11.72 1.17
C THR A 233 -17.72 -12.74 2.24
N LYS A 234 -18.41 -13.88 2.26
CA LYS A 234 -18.23 -14.94 3.26
C LYS A 234 -17.30 -16.08 2.83
N ALA A 235 -17.00 -16.18 1.55
CA ALA A 235 -16.09 -17.18 1.02
C ALA A 235 -15.48 -16.67 -0.29
N LEU A 236 -14.16 -16.75 -0.39
CA LEU A 236 -13.43 -16.51 -1.61
C LEU A 236 -13.01 -17.84 -2.21
N SER A 237 -13.23 -17.99 -3.51
CA SER A 237 -12.67 -19.11 -4.26
C SER A 237 -11.18 -18.85 -4.49
N GLU A 238 -10.32 -19.79 -4.09
CA GLU A 238 -8.86 -19.72 -4.30
C GLU A 238 -8.47 -19.43 -5.76
N THR A 239 -9.30 -19.85 -6.71
CA THR A 239 -9.02 -19.73 -8.15
C THR A 239 -9.56 -18.46 -8.78
N SER A 240 -10.63 -17.86 -8.22
CA SER A 240 -11.31 -16.70 -8.83
C SER A 240 -11.26 -15.42 -8.00
N TRP A 241 -10.81 -15.47 -6.75
CA TRP A 241 -10.92 -14.33 -5.83
C TRP A 241 -10.26 -13.05 -6.35
N ARG A 242 -9.16 -13.17 -7.13
CA ARG A 242 -8.50 -12.02 -7.77
C ARG A 242 -9.39 -11.36 -8.80
N THR A 243 -10.02 -12.17 -9.64
CA THR A 243 -10.95 -11.71 -10.66
C THR A 243 -12.19 -11.10 -10.02
N ASP A 244 -12.70 -11.74 -8.95
CA ASP A 244 -13.87 -11.26 -8.22
C ASP A 244 -13.59 -9.93 -7.51
N LEU A 245 -12.45 -9.81 -6.81
CA LEU A 245 -12.00 -8.56 -6.20
C LEU A 245 -11.81 -7.46 -7.25
N TRP A 246 -11.15 -7.77 -8.37
CA TRP A 246 -10.96 -6.81 -9.45
C TRP A 246 -12.30 -6.29 -9.98
N LYS A 247 -13.23 -7.21 -10.26
CA LYS A 247 -14.54 -6.88 -10.83
C LYS A 247 -15.43 -6.10 -9.87
N HIS A 248 -15.48 -6.51 -8.60
CA HIS A 248 -16.44 -5.97 -7.63
C HIS A 248 -15.88 -4.83 -6.78
N VAL A 249 -14.56 -4.64 -6.74
CA VAL A 249 -13.92 -3.60 -5.92
C VAL A 249 -13.12 -2.63 -6.78
N ILE A 250 -12.19 -3.12 -7.62
CA ILE A 250 -11.30 -2.23 -8.37
C ILE A 250 -12.06 -1.44 -9.44
N VAL A 251 -12.81 -2.13 -10.30
CA VAL A 251 -13.55 -1.49 -11.40
C VAL A 251 -14.54 -0.41 -10.90
N PRO A 252 -15.36 -0.66 -9.86
CA PRO A 252 -16.25 0.38 -9.33
C PRO A 252 -15.51 1.57 -8.71
N LEU A 253 -14.39 1.33 -8.00
CA LEU A 253 -13.58 2.41 -7.44
C LEU A 253 -12.92 3.28 -8.52
N GLU A 254 -12.46 2.67 -9.62
CA GLU A 254 -11.93 3.39 -10.79
C GLU A 254 -13.01 4.28 -11.42
N ALA A 255 -14.22 3.76 -11.62
CA ALA A 255 -15.35 4.52 -12.17
C ALA A 255 -15.72 5.73 -11.29
N CYS A 256 -15.71 5.54 -9.96
CA CYS A 256 -15.94 6.62 -9.00
C CYS A 256 -14.85 7.70 -9.09
N GLN A 257 -13.58 7.32 -9.23
CA GLN A 257 -12.47 8.27 -9.33
C GLN A 257 -12.50 9.06 -10.64
N VAL A 258 -12.81 8.42 -11.77
CA VAL A 258 -12.92 9.08 -13.08
C VAL A 258 -14.02 10.13 -13.07
N SER A 259 -15.16 9.84 -12.44
CA SER A 259 -16.29 10.77 -12.29
C SER A 259 -15.97 12.02 -11.45
N GLN A 260 -14.85 12.00 -10.70
CA GLN A 260 -14.41 13.11 -9.85
C GLN A 260 -13.29 13.95 -10.45
N LYS A 261 -12.78 13.61 -11.64
CA LYS A 261 -11.77 14.45 -12.29
C LYS A 261 -12.42 15.80 -12.65
N PRO A 262 -11.84 16.94 -12.25
CA PRO A 262 -12.36 18.23 -12.66
C PRO A 262 -12.31 18.32 -14.19
N ILE A 263 -13.43 18.73 -14.79
CA ILE A 263 -13.47 19.11 -16.21
C ILE A 263 -12.45 20.22 -16.36
N SER A 264 -11.37 19.95 -17.08
CA SER A 264 -10.39 20.97 -17.42
C SER A 264 -11.08 21.94 -18.38
N VAL A 265 -11.41 23.14 -17.89
CA VAL A 265 -11.89 24.27 -18.69
C VAL A 265 -10.68 25.10 -19.09
#